data_AF-A0A2G9SM19-F1
#
_entry.id   AF-A0A2G9SM19-F1
#
_cell.length_a   1.000
_cell.length_b   1.000
_cell.length_c   1.000
_cell.angle_alpha   90.00
_cell.angle_beta   90.00
_cell.angle_gamma   90.00
#
_symmetry.space_group_name_H-M   'P 1'
#
loop_
_entity.id
_entity.type
_entity.pdbx_description
1 polymer ?
#
loop_
_entity_poly.entity_id
_entity_poly.type
_entity_poly.pdbx_seq_one_letter_code
_entity_poly.pdbx_strand_id
1 'polypeptide(L)'
;MEIVLVVFFGAEYVVRLWSAGCRSKYVGFKGRIRFARKPISIIDLIVVIASIIVLSVGSNGQVFATSAIRLILRMLHVDRQGGTWRLLGSVVFIHRQELITTLYIGFLGLIFSSYFVYLAEKDAVDEEGRTGFSSYADALWWGVVTVTTIGYGDKVPQTWIGKTIASCFSVFAISFFALPAGILGSGFALKVQQKQRQKHFNRQIPAAASLIQVHYTLCWVRSDVVVPLSPIGNRVVGEIGANSAES
;
A
#
# COMPACT_ATOMS: atom_id res chain seq x y z
N MET A 1 1.49 -26.72 19.22
CA MET A 1 1.10 -25.90 18.04
C MET A 1 2.05 -24.72 17.80
N GLU A 2 2.40 -23.92 18.81
CA GLU A 2 3.20 -22.69 18.60
C GLU A 2 4.65 -22.94 18.16
N ILE A 3 5.34 -23.89 18.80
CA ILE A 3 6.70 -24.30 18.42
C ILE A 3 6.74 -24.81 16.98
N VAL A 4 5.77 -25.65 16.59
CA VAL A 4 5.64 -26.18 15.21
C VAL A 4 5.53 -25.05 14.20
N LEU A 5 4.77 -24.00 14.52
CA LEU A 5 4.59 -22.85 13.63
C LEU A 5 5.86 -21.99 13.55
N VAL A 6 6.58 -21.78 14.65
CA VAL A 6 7.86 -21.05 14.63
C VAL A 6 8.89 -21.80 13.80
N VAL A 7 8.97 -23.13 13.95
CA VAL A 7 9.84 -23.98 13.13
C VAL A 7 9.43 -23.92 11.66
N PHE A 8 8.14 -23.99 11.36
CA PHE A 8 7.63 -23.90 9.99
C PHE A 8 7.96 -22.55 9.33
N PHE A 9 7.69 -21.42 9.99
CA PHE A 9 8.00 -20.09 9.47
C PHE A 9 9.51 -19.83 9.37
N GLY A 10 10.29 -20.29 10.35
CA GLY A 10 11.75 -20.23 10.29
C GLY A 10 12.30 -21.01 9.10
N ALA A 11 11.81 -22.24 8.89
CA ALA A 11 12.17 -23.05 7.73
C ALA A 11 11.75 -22.40 6.41
N GLU A 12 10.53 -21.85 6.33
CA GLU A 12 10.06 -21.12 5.14
C GLU A 12 10.95 -19.92 4.83
N TYR A 13 11.33 -19.12 5.84
CA TYR A 13 12.23 -17.98 5.66
C TYR A 13 13.61 -18.40 5.12
N VAL A 14 14.19 -19.46 5.70
CA VAL A 14 15.50 -19.99 5.28
C VAL A 14 15.44 -20.52 3.84
N VAL A 15 14.42 -21.31 3.50
CA VAL A 15 14.21 -21.83 2.14
C VAL A 15 13.99 -20.68 1.15
N ARG A 16 13.28 -19.63 1.54
CA ARG A 16 13.06 -18.44 0.71
C ARG A 16 14.35 -17.64 0.49
N LEU A 17 15.18 -17.49 1.52
CA LEU A 17 16.48 -16.81 1.41
C LEU A 17 17.46 -17.60 0.54
N TRP A 18 17.41 -18.94 0.60
CA TRP A 18 18.24 -19.80 -0.23
C TRP A 18 17.79 -19.80 -1.70
N SER A 19 16.49 -19.98 -1.95
CA SER A 19 15.91 -19.95 -3.30
C SER A 19 16.00 -18.57 -3.98
N ALA A 20 16.15 -17.48 -3.23
CA ALA A 20 16.40 -16.15 -3.80
C ALA A 20 17.65 -16.10 -4.70
N GLY A 21 18.61 -17.01 -4.51
CA GLY A 21 19.82 -17.14 -5.33
C GLY A 21 19.57 -17.51 -6.80
N CYS A 22 18.38 -18.01 -7.16
CA CYS A 22 18.05 -18.35 -8.56
C CYS A 22 17.91 -17.12 -9.47
N ARG A 23 17.75 -15.92 -8.89
CA ARG A 23 17.66 -14.66 -9.66
C ARG A 23 19.07 -14.07 -9.81
N SER A 24 19.49 -13.81 -11.06
CA SER A 24 20.78 -13.16 -11.37
C SER A 24 21.09 -11.91 -10.50
N LYS A 25 20.05 -11.14 -10.13
CA LYS A 25 20.16 -9.96 -9.24
C LYS A 25 20.59 -10.24 -7.79
N TYR A 26 20.42 -11.47 -7.30
CA TYR A 26 20.66 -11.87 -5.89
C TYR A 26 21.70 -12.99 -5.76
N VAL A 27 22.57 -13.17 -6.76
CA VAL A 27 23.66 -14.16 -6.70
C VAL A 27 24.74 -13.71 -5.69
N GLY A 28 25.28 -14.68 -4.94
CA GLY A 28 26.34 -14.46 -3.95
C GLY A 28 25.87 -13.87 -2.61
N PHE A 29 26.81 -13.71 -1.68
CA PHE A 29 26.55 -13.25 -0.30
C PHE A 29 25.98 -11.82 -0.26
N LYS A 30 26.55 -10.89 -1.05
CA LYS A 30 26.03 -9.52 -1.21
C LYS A 30 24.61 -9.50 -1.82
N GLY A 31 24.31 -10.45 -2.70
CA GLY A 31 22.98 -10.61 -3.30
C GLY A 31 21.92 -11.06 -2.29
N ARG A 32 22.26 -12.02 -1.42
CA ARG A 32 21.38 -12.49 -0.34
C ARG A 32 21.11 -11.41 0.71
N ILE A 33 22.11 -10.63 1.12
CA ILE A 33 21.91 -9.49 2.03
C ILE A 33 20.99 -8.44 1.40
N ARG A 34 21.11 -8.20 0.09
CA ARG A 34 20.21 -7.30 -0.63
C ARG A 34 18.77 -7.81 -0.66
N PHE A 35 18.56 -9.12 -0.68
CA PHE A 35 17.23 -9.72 -0.55
C PHE A 35 16.66 -9.56 0.87
N ALA A 36 17.47 -9.84 1.90
CA ALA A 36 17.09 -9.70 3.30
C ALA A 36 16.72 -8.26 3.69
N ARG A 37 17.31 -7.24 3.04
CA ARG A 37 16.98 -5.82 3.23
C ARG A 37 15.65 -5.38 2.59
N LYS A 38 14.91 -6.26 1.91
CA LYS A 38 13.58 -5.90 1.41
C LYS A 38 12.61 -5.77 2.59
N PRO A 39 11.70 -4.78 2.57
CA PRO A 39 10.78 -4.53 3.69
C PRO A 39 9.97 -5.78 4.08
N ILE A 40 9.45 -6.54 3.11
CA ILE A 40 8.72 -7.79 3.40
C ILE A 40 9.58 -8.86 4.08
N SER A 41 10.87 -8.93 3.71
CA SER A 41 11.81 -9.89 4.30
C SER A 41 12.29 -9.45 5.69
N ILE A 42 12.31 -8.14 5.96
CA ILE A 42 12.61 -7.58 7.28
C ILE A 42 11.45 -7.87 8.24
N ILE A 43 10.21 -7.65 7.81
CA ILE A 43 9.02 -7.96 8.60
C ILE A 43 9.02 -9.44 8.99
N ASP A 44 9.27 -10.33 8.03
CA ASP A 44 9.31 -11.78 8.29
C ASP A 44 10.40 -12.16 9.30
N LEU A 45 11.60 -11.58 9.16
CA LEU A 45 12.70 -11.79 10.11
C LEU A 45 12.34 -11.30 11.52
N ILE A 46 11.72 -10.12 11.65
CA ILE A 46 11.26 -9.57 12.93
C ILE A 46 10.21 -10.50 13.56
N VAL A 47 9.26 -11.02 12.79
CA VAL A 47 8.22 -11.92 13.29
C VAL A 47 8.82 -13.23 13.79
N VAL A 48 9.77 -13.82 13.06
CA VAL A 48 10.46 -15.05 13.49
C VAL A 48 11.27 -14.80 14.77
N ILE A 49 12.07 -13.73 14.82
CA ILE A 49 12.88 -13.38 16.00
C ILE A 49 11.99 -13.09 17.22
N ALA A 50 10.96 -12.26 17.07
CA ALA A 50 10.03 -11.94 18.15
C ALA A 50 9.32 -13.19 18.66
N SER A 51 8.94 -14.11 17.77
CA SER A 51 8.29 -15.38 18.17
C SER A 51 9.23 -16.28 18.96
N ILE A 52 10.53 -16.32 18.61
CA ILE A 52 11.55 -17.07 19.36
C ILE A 52 11.74 -16.45 20.75
N ILE A 53 11.90 -15.13 20.85
CA ILE A 53 12.07 -14.42 22.13
C ILE A 53 10.89 -14.70 23.07
N VAL A 54 9.67 -14.62 22.56
CA VAL A 54 8.46 -14.85 23.35
C VAL A 54 8.35 -16.29 23.83
N LEU A 55 8.78 -17.28 23.02
CA LEU A 55 8.83 -18.68 23.48
C LEU A 55 9.90 -18.89 24.57
N SER A 56 11.04 -18.20 24.49
CA SER A 56 12.10 -18.29 25.51
C SER A 56 11.70 -17.63 26.84
N VAL A 57 10.94 -16.54 26.80
CA VAL A 57 10.49 -15.80 28.00
C VAL A 57 9.17 -16.36 28.57
N GLY A 58 8.33 -16.96 27.73
CA GLY A 58 6.97 -17.43 28.05
C GLY A 58 6.86 -18.63 28.99
N SER A 59 7.96 -19.07 29.61
CA SER A 59 7.94 -20.12 30.64
C SER A 59 7.19 -19.68 31.92
N ASN A 60 6.94 -18.39 32.12
CA ASN A 60 6.33 -17.82 33.33
C ASN A 60 4.92 -17.23 33.07
N GLY A 61 3.92 -18.08 32.78
CA GLY A 61 2.49 -17.82 33.00
C GLY A 61 1.75 -16.79 32.12
N GLN A 62 2.42 -15.84 31.45
CA GLN A 62 1.77 -14.76 30.66
C GLN A 62 1.62 -15.11 29.15
N VAL A 63 1.26 -16.35 28.85
CA VAL A 63 1.20 -16.90 27.48
C VAL A 63 -0.05 -16.50 26.69
N PHE A 64 -1.13 -16.07 27.36
CA PHE A 64 -2.41 -15.75 26.71
C PHE A 64 -2.38 -14.40 25.99
N ALA A 65 -1.91 -13.32 26.62
CA ALA A 65 -1.87 -11.99 25.98
C ALA A 65 -0.86 -11.94 24.82
N THR A 66 0.24 -12.70 24.93
CA THR A 66 1.25 -12.77 23.87
C THR A 66 0.76 -13.54 22.64
N SER A 67 -0.25 -14.41 22.77
CA SER A 67 -0.82 -15.17 21.65
C SER A 67 -1.61 -14.32 20.67
N ALA A 68 -2.33 -13.30 21.15
CA ALA A 68 -3.09 -12.37 20.31
C ALA A 68 -2.17 -11.51 19.42
N ILE A 69 -1.07 -11.02 19.99
CA ILE A 69 -0.05 -10.23 19.27
C ILE A 69 0.59 -11.08 18.16
N ARG A 70 0.86 -12.36 18.42
CA ARG A 70 1.38 -13.32 17.42
C ARG A 70 0.42 -13.51 16.24
N LEU A 71 -0.88 -13.54 16.48
CA LEU A 71 -1.90 -13.72 15.42
C LEU A 71 -1.98 -12.50 14.49
N ILE A 72 -1.91 -11.29 15.05
CA ILE A 72 -1.91 -10.04 14.26
C ILE A 72 -0.67 -9.94 13.38
N LEU A 73 0.51 -10.28 13.92
CA LEU A 73 1.77 -10.33 13.18
C LEU A 73 1.74 -11.33 12.02
N ARG A 74 1.00 -12.44 12.15
CA ARG A 74 0.82 -13.43 11.07
C ARG A 74 -0.07 -12.93 9.95
N MET A 75 -1.15 -12.22 10.26
CA MET A 75 -2.01 -11.62 9.22
C MET A 75 -1.23 -10.64 8.35
N LEU A 76 -0.22 -9.96 8.91
CA LEU A 76 0.66 -9.07 8.15
C LEU A 76 1.55 -9.81 7.13
N HIS A 77 1.90 -11.09 7.38
CA HIS A 77 2.72 -11.89 6.45
C HIS A 77 1.95 -12.29 5.18
N VAL A 78 0.62 -12.44 5.27
CA VAL A 78 -0.22 -12.97 4.17
C VAL A 78 -0.10 -12.10 2.90
N ASP A 79 0.19 -10.79 3.02
CA ASP A 79 0.44 -9.93 1.85
C ASP A 79 1.89 -10.05 1.33
N ARG A 80 2.22 -11.24 0.81
CA ARG A 80 3.58 -11.66 0.44
C ARG A 80 4.20 -10.92 -0.76
N GLN A 81 3.41 -10.17 -1.54
CA GLN A 81 3.91 -9.47 -2.74
C GLN A 81 3.89 -7.94 -2.60
N GLY A 82 3.28 -7.40 -1.54
CA GLY A 82 3.05 -5.96 -1.39
C GLY A 82 2.31 -5.35 -2.58
N GLY A 83 1.58 -6.19 -3.33
CA GLY A 83 0.83 -5.77 -4.51
C GLY A 83 -0.30 -4.84 -4.09
N THR A 84 -1.01 -5.19 -3.03
CA THR A 84 -2.07 -4.38 -2.43
C THR A 84 -1.55 -3.03 -1.98
N TRP A 85 -0.48 -3.00 -1.18
CA TRP A 85 0.17 -1.77 -0.73
C TRP A 85 0.70 -0.91 -1.88
N ARG A 86 1.27 -1.53 -2.93
CA ARG A 86 1.73 -0.79 -4.10
C ARG A 86 0.58 -0.21 -4.91
N LEU A 87 -0.52 -0.94 -5.05
CA LEU A 87 -1.71 -0.46 -5.73
C LEU A 87 -2.34 0.70 -4.97
N LEU A 88 -2.56 0.53 -3.65
CA LEU A 88 -3.07 1.55 -2.75
C LEU A 88 -2.18 2.80 -2.77
N GLY A 89 -0.87 2.65 -2.52
CA GLY A 89 0.07 3.76 -2.52
C GLY A 89 0.14 4.48 -3.86
N SER A 90 0.00 3.76 -4.98
CA SER A 90 -0.04 4.38 -6.30
C SER A 90 -1.35 5.15 -6.56
N VAL A 91 -2.50 4.69 -6.06
CA VAL A 91 -3.77 5.47 -6.15
C VAL A 91 -3.67 6.72 -5.27
N VAL A 92 -3.20 6.58 -4.03
CA VAL A 92 -2.99 7.70 -3.10
C VAL A 92 -2.03 8.73 -3.70
N PHE A 93 -0.92 8.30 -4.30
CA PHE A 93 0.06 9.22 -4.87
C PHE A 93 -0.47 10.01 -6.07
N ILE A 94 -1.32 9.37 -6.91
CA ILE A 94 -1.97 10.02 -8.05
C ILE A 94 -2.94 11.10 -7.54
N HIS A 95 -3.80 10.75 -6.57
CA HIS A 95 -4.83 11.64 -6.03
C HIS A 95 -4.39 12.43 -4.79
N ARG A 96 -3.08 12.55 -4.54
CA ARG A 96 -2.55 13.15 -3.29
C ARG A 96 -3.02 14.57 -3.06
N GLN A 97 -3.15 15.36 -4.14
CA GLN A 97 -3.56 16.76 -4.04
C GLN A 97 -5.00 16.86 -3.55
N GLU A 98 -5.91 16.08 -4.14
CA GLU A 98 -7.33 16.02 -3.77
C GLU A 98 -7.51 15.51 -2.33
N LEU A 99 -6.75 14.46 -1.95
CA LEU A 99 -6.76 13.90 -0.61
C LEU A 99 -6.27 14.91 0.45
N ILE A 100 -5.16 15.60 0.17
CA ILE A 100 -4.59 16.60 1.09
C ILE A 100 -5.55 17.78 1.23
N THR A 101 -6.13 18.27 0.12
CA THR A 101 -7.07 19.39 0.17
C THR A 101 -8.34 19.05 0.97
N THR A 102 -8.92 17.87 0.75
CA THR A 102 -10.12 17.44 1.49
C THR A 102 -9.85 17.22 2.97
N LEU A 103 -8.73 16.57 3.32
CA LEU A 103 -8.29 16.43 4.72
C LEU A 103 -7.98 17.78 5.37
N TYR A 104 -7.34 18.70 4.67
CA TYR A 104 -7.03 20.03 5.18
C TYR A 104 -8.31 20.82 5.51
N ILE A 105 -9.26 20.88 4.57
CA ILE A 105 -10.55 21.57 4.78
C ILE A 105 -11.35 20.89 5.89
N GLY A 106 -11.40 19.54 5.90
CA GLY A 106 -12.07 18.78 6.95
C GLY A 106 -11.47 19.03 8.33
N PHE A 107 -10.14 19.04 8.46
CA PHE A 107 -9.45 19.30 9.72
C PHE A 107 -9.65 20.74 10.19
N LEU A 108 -9.61 21.71 9.27
CA LEU A 108 -9.90 23.11 9.57
C LEU A 108 -11.34 23.26 10.09
N GLY A 109 -12.31 22.64 9.42
CA GLY A 109 -13.71 22.60 9.86
C GLY A 109 -13.91 21.94 11.23
N LEU A 110 -13.17 20.87 11.52
CA LEU A 110 -13.17 20.18 12.81
C LEU A 110 -12.69 21.11 13.94
N ILE A 111 -11.58 21.81 13.73
CA ILE A 111 -11.01 22.75 14.72
C ILE A 111 -11.98 23.91 14.97
N PHE A 112 -12.52 24.53 13.92
CA PHE A 112 -13.51 25.61 14.08
C PHE A 112 -14.78 25.11 14.77
N SER A 113 -15.34 23.99 14.34
CA SER A 113 -16.54 23.41 14.94
C SER A 113 -16.35 23.12 16.43
N SER A 114 -15.24 22.48 16.79
CA SER A 114 -14.91 22.16 18.19
C SER A 114 -14.73 23.42 19.03
N TYR A 115 -14.11 24.46 18.47
CA TYR A 115 -13.92 25.73 19.18
C TYR A 115 -15.24 26.47 19.42
N PHE A 116 -16.10 26.57 18.41
CA PHE A 116 -17.41 27.23 18.56
C PHE A 116 -18.34 26.46 19.51
N VAL A 117 -18.35 25.13 19.44
CA VAL A 117 -19.15 24.31 20.37
C VAL A 117 -18.59 24.41 21.80
N TYR A 118 -17.27 24.42 21.98
CA TYR A 118 -16.66 24.69 23.29
C TYR A 118 -17.10 26.03 23.86
N LEU A 119 -17.06 27.12 23.06
CA LEU A 119 -17.50 28.44 23.52
C LEU A 119 -19.00 28.48 23.87
N ALA A 120 -19.83 27.72 23.14
CA ALA A 120 -21.26 27.61 23.38
C ALA A 120 -21.60 26.78 24.64
N GLU A 121 -20.80 25.76 24.95
CA GLU A 121 -21.12 24.76 25.98
C GLU A 121 -20.25 24.85 27.23
N LYS A 122 -19.23 25.71 27.28
CA LYS A 122 -18.30 25.82 28.43
C LYS A 122 -18.99 26.12 29.76
N ASP A 123 -20.10 26.84 29.73
CA ASP A 123 -20.87 27.24 30.92
C ASP A 123 -22.14 26.37 31.10
N ALA A 124 -22.37 25.41 30.20
CA ALA A 124 -23.52 24.53 30.24
C ALA A 124 -23.26 23.36 31.21
N VAL A 125 -24.23 23.12 32.10
CA VAL A 125 -24.20 22.04 33.07
C VAL A 125 -25.22 20.99 32.64
N ASP A 126 -24.80 19.74 32.58
CA ASP A 126 -25.68 18.62 32.21
C ASP A 126 -26.66 18.27 33.35
N GLU A 127 -27.66 17.42 33.08
CA GLU A 127 -28.69 17.04 34.06
C GLU A 127 -28.11 16.44 35.36
N GLU A 128 -26.91 15.88 35.29
CA GLU A 128 -26.16 15.28 36.41
C GLU A 128 -25.26 16.28 37.16
N GLY A 129 -25.32 17.58 36.84
CA GLY A 129 -24.51 18.61 37.48
C GLY A 129 -23.04 18.65 37.01
N ARG A 130 -22.68 17.89 35.95
CA ARG A 130 -21.33 17.82 35.40
C ARG A 130 -21.20 18.68 34.14
N THR A 131 -20.05 19.30 33.94
CA THR A 131 -19.75 20.02 32.69
C THR A 131 -19.25 19.03 31.64
N GLY A 132 -20.03 18.84 30.57
CA GLY A 132 -19.66 17.91 29.48
C GLY A 132 -18.42 18.37 28.69
N PHE A 133 -18.21 19.68 28.59
CA PHE A 133 -17.12 20.32 27.85
C PHE A 133 -16.20 21.11 28.77
N SER A 134 -15.47 20.41 29.66
CA SER A 134 -14.58 21.05 30.64
C SER A 134 -13.33 21.69 30.02
N SER A 135 -12.84 21.10 28.92
CA SER A 135 -11.64 21.54 28.22
C SER A 135 -11.86 21.58 26.71
N TYR A 136 -11.03 22.36 26.00
CA TYR A 136 -11.03 22.34 24.53
C TYR A 136 -10.74 20.94 23.96
N ALA A 137 -9.96 20.11 24.68
CA ALA A 137 -9.69 18.73 24.30
C ALA A 137 -10.97 17.87 24.31
N ASP A 138 -11.92 18.14 25.22
CA ASP A 138 -13.21 17.44 25.27
C ASP A 138 -14.08 17.77 24.07
N ALA A 139 -14.10 19.05 23.66
CA ALA A 139 -14.81 19.48 22.47
C ALA A 139 -14.17 18.92 21.19
N LEU A 140 -12.85 18.82 21.16
CA LEU A 140 -12.13 18.23 20.03
C LEU A 140 -12.39 16.71 19.93
N TRP A 141 -12.46 16.00 21.06
CA TRP A 141 -12.89 14.60 21.10
C TRP A 141 -14.30 14.44 20.53
N TRP A 142 -15.25 15.24 21.00
CA TRP A 142 -16.61 15.26 20.47
C TRP A 142 -16.64 15.53 18.97
N GLY A 143 -15.86 16.52 18.52
CA GLY A 143 -15.74 16.88 17.10
C GLY A 143 -15.24 15.70 16.27
N VAL A 144 -14.16 15.03 16.68
CA VAL A 144 -13.62 13.82 16.01
C VAL A 144 -14.68 12.71 15.93
N VAL A 145 -15.34 12.39 17.05
CA VAL A 145 -16.38 11.34 17.12
C VAL A 145 -17.57 11.66 16.22
N THR A 146 -17.92 12.95 16.11
CA THR A 146 -19.06 13.43 15.30
C THR A 146 -18.74 13.43 13.80
N VAL A 147 -17.60 13.99 13.38
CA VAL A 147 -17.23 14.05 11.95
C VAL A 147 -16.89 12.69 11.36
N THR A 148 -16.43 11.75 12.19
CA THR A 148 -16.22 10.35 11.81
C THR A 148 -17.50 9.52 11.85
N THR A 149 -18.65 10.13 12.19
CA THR A 149 -19.96 9.48 12.27
C THR A 149 -20.02 8.29 13.24
N ILE A 150 -19.13 8.25 14.24
CA ILE A 150 -19.14 7.21 15.28
C ILE A 150 -20.26 7.48 16.27
N GLY A 151 -20.34 8.70 16.79
CA GLY A 151 -21.43 9.16 17.65
C GLY A 151 -21.61 8.33 18.94
N TYR A 152 -20.58 8.21 19.77
CA TYR A 152 -20.67 7.47 21.04
C TYR A 152 -21.77 7.97 21.99
N GLY A 153 -22.11 9.26 21.91
CA GLY A 153 -23.12 9.90 22.76
C GLY A 153 -22.64 10.20 24.18
N ASP A 154 -21.34 10.08 24.45
CA ASP A 154 -20.70 10.39 25.73
C ASP A 154 -20.61 11.90 26.02
N LYS A 155 -20.50 12.71 24.96
CA LYS A 155 -20.56 14.18 25.02
C LYS A 155 -21.54 14.65 23.95
N VAL A 156 -22.48 15.50 24.34
CA VAL A 156 -23.49 16.08 23.43
C VAL A 156 -23.71 17.54 23.82
N PRO A 157 -23.71 18.49 22.87
CA PRO A 157 -24.05 19.88 23.19
C PRO A 157 -25.48 19.96 23.72
N GLN A 158 -25.68 20.62 24.86
CA GLN A 158 -26.99 20.75 25.49
C GLN A 158 -27.70 22.04 25.11
N THR A 159 -26.95 23.12 24.92
CA THR A 159 -27.50 24.43 24.57
C THR A 159 -28.07 24.43 23.15
N TRP A 160 -29.12 25.23 22.93
CA TRP A 160 -29.72 25.39 21.60
C TRP A 160 -28.71 25.99 20.59
N ILE A 161 -27.84 26.89 21.06
CA ILE A 161 -26.82 27.53 20.24
C ILE A 161 -25.73 26.51 19.84
N GLY A 162 -25.26 25.69 20.79
CA GLY A 162 -24.31 24.60 20.54
C GLY A 162 -24.89 23.56 19.59
N LYS A 163 -26.14 23.15 19.78
CA LYS A 163 -26.87 22.24 18.87
C LYS A 163 -26.99 22.81 17.45
N THR A 164 -27.27 24.09 17.30
CA THR A 164 -27.39 24.74 15.98
C THR A 164 -26.05 24.78 15.25
N ILE A 165 -24.98 25.18 15.96
CA ILE A 165 -23.61 25.20 15.43
C ILE A 165 -23.17 23.78 15.07
N ALA A 166 -23.36 22.82 15.97
CA ALA A 166 -23.02 21.41 15.77
C ALA A 166 -23.73 20.84 14.54
N SER A 167 -25.03 21.07 14.41
CA SER A 167 -25.83 20.61 13.27
C SER A 167 -25.30 21.19 11.94
N CYS A 168 -25.12 22.51 11.87
CA CYS A 168 -24.60 23.17 10.68
C CYS A 168 -23.22 22.65 10.26
N PHE A 169 -22.26 22.61 11.19
CA PHE A 169 -20.90 22.16 10.90
C PHE A 169 -20.80 20.66 10.61
N SER A 170 -21.64 19.83 11.25
CA SER A 170 -21.63 18.38 11.03
C SER A 170 -21.91 18.02 9.57
N VAL A 171 -22.90 18.66 8.94
CA VAL A 171 -23.27 18.41 7.54
C VAL A 171 -22.10 18.67 6.59
N PHE A 172 -21.39 19.78 6.78
CA PHE A 172 -20.22 20.11 5.96
C PHE A 172 -19.03 19.21 6.27
N ALA A 173 -18.68 19.03 7.55
CA ALA A 173 -17.50 18.30 7.96
C ALA A 173 -17.57 16.80 7.59
N ILE A 174 -18.73 16.16 7.79
CA ILE A 174 -18.96 14.76 7.39
C ILE A 174 -18.77 14.59 5.89
N SER A 175 -19.27 15.54 5.08
CA SER A 175 -19.10 15.52 3.63
C SER A 175 -17.61 15.51 3.24
N PHE A 176 -16.78 16.36 3.85
CA PHE A 176 -15.35 16.40 3.57
C PHE A 176 -14.59 15.16 4.06
N PHE A 177 -14.96 14.59 5.21
CA PHE A 177 -14.34 13.36 5.73
C PHE A 177 -14.75 12.11 4.92
N ALA A 178 -15.89 12.13 4.22
CA ALA A 178 -16.30 11.05 3.33
C ALA A 178 -15.57 11.05 1.97
N LEU A 179 -15.08 12.21 1.50
CA LEU A 179 -14.44 12.35 0.20
C LEU A 179 -13.17 11.48 0.01
N PRO A 180 -12.25 11.37 0.99
CA PRO A 180 -11.10 10.47 0.89
C PRO A 180 -11.49 9.02 0.52
N ALA A 181 -12.55 8.49 1.13
CA ALA A 181 -13.04 7.15 0.83
C ALA A 181 -13.58 7.06 -0.62
N GLY A 182 -14.33 8.07 -1.07
CA GLY A 182 -14.86 8.16 -2.44
C GLY A 182 -13.77 8.30 -3.52
N ILE A 183 -12.76 9.12 -3.27
CA ILE A 183 -11.61 9.33 -4.18
C ILE A 183 -10.81 8.02 -4.30
N LEU A 184 -10.54 7.35 -3.19
CA LEU A 184 -9.83 6.07 -3.22
C LEU A 184 -10.66 4.99 -3.94
N GLY A 185 -11.96 4.91 -3.66
CA GLY A 185 -12.87 3.96 -4.31
C GLY A 185 -12.93 4.13 -5.83
N SER A 186 -13.11 5.37 -6.30
CA SER A 186 -13.12 5.67 -7.73
C SER A 186 -11.76 5.45 -8.39
N GLY A 187 -10.66 5.81 -7.71
CA GLY A 187 -9.29 5.56 -8.17
C GLY A 187 -8.97 4.07 -8.33
N PHE A 188 -9.46 3.21 -7.43
CA PHE A 188 -9.35 1.76 -7.58
C PHE A 188 -10.18 1.23 -8.75
N ALA A 189 -11.42 1.68 -8.90
CA ALA A 189 -12.30 1.27 -10.00
C ALA A 189 -11.67 1.61 -11.36
N LEU A 190 -11.16 2.83 -11.52
CA LEU A 190 -10.49 3.28 -12.76
C LEU A 190 -9.25 2.44 -13.06
N LYS A 191 -8.45 2.11 -12.06
CA LYS A 191 -7.24 1.30 -12.24
C LYS A 191 -7.54 -0.14 -12.66
N VAL A 192 -8.62 -0.72 -12.12
CA VAL A 192 -9.10 -2.05 -12.53
C VAL A 192 -9.60 -2.01 -13.97
N GLN A 193 -10.37 -0.99 -14.35
CA GLN A 193 -10.85 -0.81 -15.72
C GLN A 193 -9.70 -0.59 -16.72
N GLN A 194 -8.70 0.23 -16.39
CA GLN A 194 -7.51 0.43 -17.21
C GLN A 194 -6.73 -0.87 -17.41
N LYS A 195 -6.58 -1.68 -16.35
CA LYS A 195 -5.91 -2.98 -16.44
C LYS A 195 -6.66 -3.95 -17.36
N GLN A 196 -7.99 -3.90 -17.39
CA GLN A 196 -8.78 -4.68 -18.35
C GLN A 196 -8.59 -4.18 -19.78
N ARG A 197 -8.66 -2.86 -20.04
CA ARG A 197 -8.38 -2.30 -21.38
C ARG A 197 -6.97 -2.62 -21.87
N GLN A 198 -5.96 -2.59 -21.00
CA GLN A 198 -4.58 -2.93 -21.39
C GLN A 198 -4.44 -4.42 -21.75
N LYS A 199 -5.20 -5.32 -21.12
CA LYS A 199 -5.23 -6.74 -21.53
C LYS A 199 -5.78 -6.91 -22.94
N HIS A 200 -6.80 -6.13 -23.32
CA HIS A 200 -7.30 -6.10 -24.70
C HIS A 200 -6.29 -5.47 -25.68
N PHE A 201 -5.45 -4.53 -25.21
CA PHE A 201 -4.39 -3.90 -26.02
C PHE A 201 -3.06 -4.66 -26.01
N ASN A 202 -2.95 -5.84 -25.39
CA ASN A 202 -1.70 -6.62 -25.30
C ASN A 202 -1.25 -7.26 -26.64
N ARG A 203 -1.71 -6.69 -27.75
CA ARG A 203 -1.26 -6.91 -29.13
C ARG A 203 -0.02 -6.04 -29.47
N GLN A 204 0.76 -5.64 -28.45
CA GLN A 204 2.02 -4.86 -28.59
C GLN A 204 3.29 -5.74 -28.60
N ILE A 205 3.14 -7.07 -28.61
CA ILE A 205 4.24 -8.02 -28.87
C ILE A 205 5.13 -7.60 -30.07
N PRO A 206 4.60 -7.09 -31.21
CA PRO A 206 5.46 -6.68 -32.33
C PRO A 206 6.34 -5.46 -32.04
N ALA A 207 5.91 -4.52 -31.19
CA ALA A 207 6.66 -3.29 -30.91
C ALA A 207 7.89 -3.54 -30.02
N ALA A 208 7.75 -4.39 -28.99
CA ALA A 208 8.87 -4.79 -28.14
C ALA A 208 9.89 -5.64 -28.92
N ALA A 209 9.42 -6.53 -29.80
CA ALA A 209 10.30 -7.32 -30.66
C ALA A 209 11.10 -6.45 -31.65
N SER A 210 10.45 -5.47 -32.27
CA SER A 210 11.09 -4.52 -33.18
C SER A 210 12.18 -3.69 -32.49
N LEU A 211 11.93 -3.19 -31.27
CA LEU A 211 12.95 -2.47 -30.49
C LEU A 211 14.16 -3.34 -30.14
N ILE A 212 13.94 -4.60 -29.78
CA ILE A 212 15.03 -5.54 -29.49
C ILE A 212 15.85 -5.81 -30.75
N GLN A 213 15.19 -6.05 -31.89
CA GLN A 213 15.87 -6.26 -33.18
C GLN A 213 16.69 -5.04 -33.58
N VAL A 214 16.11 -3.84 -33.54
CA VAL A 214 16.82 -2.59 -33.89
C VAL A 214 18.01 -2.35 -32.95
N HIS A 215 17.86 -2.57 -31.64
CA HIS A 215 18.96 -2.42 -30.69
C HIS A 215 20.09 -3.42 -30.96
N TYR A 216 19.75 -4.68 -31.27
CA TYR A 216 20.73 -5.71 -31.59
C TYR A 216 21.48 -5.39 -32.89
N THR A 217 20.76 -4.98 -33.94
CA THR A 217 21.35 -4.57 -35.23
C THR A 217 22.23 -3.33 -35.09
N LEU A 218 21.84 -2.33 -34.31
CA LEU A 218 22.66 -1.15 -34.01
C LEU A 218 23.93 -1.51 -33.22
N CYS A 219 23.83 -2.42 -32.26
CA CYS A 219 24.98 -2.87 -31.48
C CYS A 219 25.96 -3.66 -32.36
N TRP A 220 25.44 -4.48 -33.28
CA TRP A 220 26.23 -5.22 -34.26
C TRP A 220 26.95 -4.28 -35.24
N VAL A 221 26.22 -3.37 -35.88
CA VAL A 221 26.79 -2.35 -36.79
C VAL A 221 27.82 -1.47 -36.09
N ARG A 222 27.63 -1.12 -34.82
CA ARG A 222 28.60 -0.32 -34.05
C ARG A 222 29.86 -1.11 -33.68
N SER A 223 29.76 -2.42 -33.56
CA SER A 223 30.91 -3.31 -33.35
C SER A 223 31.68 -3.61 -34.64
N ASP A 224 31.02 -3.58 -35.80
CA ASP A 224 31.66 -3.82 -37.11
C ASP A 224 32.42 -2.62 -37.71
N VAL A 225 32.36 -1.43 -37.11
CA VAL A 225 33.20 -0.28 -37.50
C VAL A 225 34.70 -0.50 -37.15
N VAL A 226 35.06 -1.60 -36.47
CA VAL A 226 36.45 -1.95 -36.11
C VAL A 226 36.93 -3.25 -36.79
N VAL A 227 36.32 -3.72 -37.89
CA VAL A 227 36.93 -4.77 -38.72
C VAL A 227 36.66 -4.52 -40.21
N PRO A 228 37.68 -4.30 -41.06
CA PRO A 228 37.47 -4.30 -42.50
C PRO A 228 37.21 -5.73 -42.96
N LEU A 229 35.95 -6.08 -43.21
CA LEU A 229 35.58 -7.37 -43.82
C LEU A 229 35.87 -7.32 -45.33
N SER A 230 36.79 -8.18 -45.75
CA SER A 230 36.93 -8.63 -47.14
C SER A 230 35.67 -9.38 -47.59
N PRO A 231 35.34 -9.39 -48.89
CA PRO A 231 34.06 -9.88 -49.38
C PRO A 231 34.09 -11.40 -49.58
N ILE A 232 33.50 -12.16 -48.66
CA ILE A 232 33.11 -13.55 -48.92
C ILE A 232 31.70 -13.75 -48.34
N GLY A 233 30.69 -13.84 -49.21
CA GLY A 233 29.33 -14.13 -48.74
C GLY A 233 28.19 -14.01 -49.73
N ASN A 234 28.43 -14.15 -51.04
CA ASN A 234 27.36 -14.12 -52.05
C ASN A 234 26.88 -15.53 -52.43
N ARG A 235 26.56 -16.40 -51.44
CA ARG A 235 26.25 -17.81 -51.75
C ARG A 235 25.14 -18.47 -50.92
N VAL A 236 24.19 -17.74 -50.34
CA VAL A 236 23.06 -18.39 -49.63
C VAL A 236 21.66 -17.83 -49.99
N VAL A 237 21.56 -16.83 -50.86
CA VAL A 237 20.24 -16.28 -51.26
C VAL A 237 19.67 -16.94 -52.54
N GLY A 238 20.43 -17.81 -53.20
CA GLY A 238 20.04 -18.39 -54.50
C GLY A 238 19.13 -19.64 -54.46
N GLU A 239 18.99 -20.34 -53.34
CA GLU A 239 18.39 -21.70 -53.35
C GLU A 239 16.94 -21.80 -52.85
N ILE A 240 16.30 -20.71 -52.44
CA ILE A 240 14.90 -20.75 -51.94
C ILE A 240 13.89 -20.28 -53.00
N GLY A 241 14.34 -19.77 -54.15
CA GLY A 241 13.48 -19.18 -55.18
C GLY A 241 13.09 -20.07 -56.36
N ALA A 242 13.61 -21.30 -56.49
CA ALA A 242 13.58 -22.05 -57.75
C ALA A 242 12.79 -23.38 -57.72
N ASN A 243 11.98 -23.66 -56.70
CA ASN A 243 11.26 -24.95 -56.58
C ASN A 243 9.73 -24.83 -56.44
N SER A 244 9.13 -23.75 -56.94
CA SER A 244 7.67 -23.57 -56.96
C SER A 244 7.10 -23.29 -58.36
N ALA A 245 7.72 -23.83 -59.40
CA ALA A 245 7.21 -23.76 -60.76
C ALA A 245 7.67 -24.97 -61.60
N GLU A 246 7.27 -26.18 -61.21
CA GLU A 246 7.03 -27.30 -62.14
C GLU A 246 6.35 -28.47 -61.41
N SER A 247 5.27 -28.96 -62.04
CA SER A 247 4.32 -30.01 -61.65
C SER A 247 3.18 -29.66 -60.69
#